data_AF-A0A0P9H957-F1
#
_entry.id   AF-A0A0P9H957-F1
#
_cell.length_a   1.000
_cell.length_b   1.000
_cell.length_c   1.000
_cell.angle_alpha   90.00
_cell.angle_beta   90.00
_cell.angle_gamma   90.00
#
_symmetry.space_group_name_H-M   'P 1'
#
loop_
_entity.id
_entity.type
_entity.pdbx_description
1 polymer ?
#
loop_
_entity_poly.entity_id
_entity_poly.type
_entity_poly.pdbx_seq_one_letter_code
_entity_poly.pdbx_strand_id
1 'polypeptide(L)'
;MTHTLVTVQGLLARAGTPADVFGPLASADTLRQRFRALILAAHPDHNPAASDAANAACHALNEWYAAAQRQLAAGVYGTAPRIRISSGPREYVGYAAPIAGELCDLFPAEADGGPVLLKAARH
;
A
#
# COMPACT_ATOMS: atom_id res chain seq x y z
N MET A 1 -5.42 -9.58 19.63
CA MET A 1 -5.69 -10.59 18.58
C MET A 1 -4.34 -11.11 18.09
N THR A 2 -4.09 -12.40 18.18
CA THR A 2 -2.84 -13.00 17.72
C THR A 2 -2.95 -13.22 16.21
N HIS A 3 -2.08 -12.58 15.43
CA HIS A 3 -2.01 -12.83 13.99
C HIS A 3 -1.31 -14.16 13.71
N THR A 4 -1.80 -14.88 12.72
CA THR A 4 -1.16 -16.06 12.13
C THR A 4 -0.91 -15.82 10.64
N LEU A 5 -0.03 -16.60 10.01
CA LEU A 5 0.24 -16.49 8.58
C LEU A 5 -1.05 -16.51 7.73
N VAL A 6 -1.98 -17.43 8.01
CA VAL A 6 -3.26 -17.52 7.28
C VAL A 6 -4.09 -16.25 7.40
N THR A 7 -4.18 -15.67 8.61
CA THR A 7 -4.90 -14.41 8.79
C THR A 7 -4.22 -13.23 8.10
N VAL A 8 -2.88 -13.22 8.04
CA VAL A 8 -2.11 -12.21 7.31
C VAL A 8 -2.35 -12.34 5.81
N GLN A 9 -2.34 -13.55 5.26
CA GLN A 9 -2.63 -13.77 3.84
C GLN A 9 -4.06 -13.35 3.48
N GLY A 10 -5.04 -13.69 4.31
CA GLY A 10 -6.43 -13.26 4.10
C GLY A 10 -6.61 -11.74 4.16
N LEU A 11 -5.86 -11.07 5.04
CA LEU A 11 -5.80 -9.60 5.12
C LEU A 11 -5.20 -9.00 3.85
N LEU A 12 -4.03 -9.50 3.42
CA LEU A 12 -3.32 -9.02 2.24
C LEU A 12 -4.12 -9.21 0.94
N ALA A 13 -4.81 -10.35 0.80
CA ALA A 13 -5.61 -10.66 -0.38
C ALA A 13 -6.82 -9.72 -0.59
N ARG A 14 -7.26 -9.04 0.48
CA ARG A 14 -8.43 -8.15 0.47
C ARG A 14 -8.06 -6.67 0.53
N ALA A 15 -6.78 -6.36 0.76
CA ALA A 15 -6.31 -5.01 0.97
C ALA A 15 -6.30 -4.23 -0.34
N GLY A 16 -7.02 -3.11 -0.39
CA GLY A 16 -6.94 -2.15 -1.48
C GLY A 16 -6.13 -0.91 -1.11
N THR A 17 -5.82 -0.72 0.17
CA THR A 17 -5.08 0.42 0.70
C THR A 17 -4.22 0.01 1.88
N PRO A 18 -3.19 0.80 2.25
CA PRO A 18 -2.41 0.51 3.45
C PRO A 18 -3.26 0.53 4.74
N ALA A 19 -4.34 1.32 4.76
CA ALA A 19 -5.28 1.37 5.87
C ALA A 19 -6.08 0.07 6.05
N ASP A 20 -6.27 -0.72 4.99
CA ASP A 20 -6.92 -2.03 5.10
C ASP A 20 -6.00 -3.04 5.81
N VAL A 21 -4.67 -2.91 5.64
CA VAL A 21 -3.67 -3.80 6.26
C VAL A 21 -3.37 -3.36 7.69
N PHE A 22 -3.03 -2.09 7.87
CA PHE A 22 -2.54 -1.60 9.15
C PHE A 22 -3.62 -0.95 9.98
N GLY A 23 -4.85 -0.74 9.48
CA GLY A 23 -5.92 -0.03 10.18
C GLY A 23 -5.67 1.48 10.32
N PRO A 24 -6.51 2.21 11.09
CA PRO A 24 -6.31 3.64 11.38
C PRO A 24 -5.05 3.86 12.19
N LEU A 25 -4.18 4.79 11.77
CA LEU A 25 -2.90 5.08 12.42
C LEU A 25 -2.86 6.52 12.94
N ALA A 26 -2.33 6.70 14.15
CA ALA A 26 -2.10 8.01 14.74
C ALA A 26 -0.69 8.55 14.48
N SER A 27 0.29 7.67 14.25
CA SER A 27 1.69 8.05 14.03
C SER A 27 2.50 6.96 13.31
N ALA A 28 3.70 7.33 12.85
CA ALA A 28 4.67 6.40 12.29
C ALA A 28 5.14 5.32 13.28
N ASP A 29 5.09 5.59 14.58
CA ASP A 29 5.44 4.59 15.60
C ASP A 29 4.36 3.52 15.73
N THR A 30 3.08 3.92 15.65
CA THR A 30 1.98 2.94 15.60
C THR A 30 2.08 2.07 14.35
N LEU A 31 2.44 2.66 13.19
CA LEU A 31 2.70 1.91 11.96
C LEU A 31 3.79 0.85 12.19
N ARG A 32 4.94 1.25 12.75
CA ARG A 32 6.08 0.37 13.02
C ARG A 32 5.72 -0.77 13.96
N GLN A 33 4.94 -0.50 15.00
CA GLN A 33 4.48 -1.51 15.94
C GLN A 33 3.58 -2.54 15.25
N ARG A 34 2.58 -2.10 14.48
CA ARG A 34 1.67 -2.99 13.76
C ARG A 34 2.38 -3.82 12.70
N PHE A 35 3.28 -3.19 11.95
CA PHE A 35 4.12 -3.88 10.98
C PHE A 35 4.95 -5.00 11.60
N ARG A 36 5.65 -4.72 12.72
CA ARG A 36 6.43 -5.75 13.43
C ARG A 36 5.58 -6.92 13.91
N ALA A 37 4.37 -6.66 14.40
CA ALA A 37 3.46 -7.70 14.83
C ALA A 37 3.02 -8.61 13.66
N LEU A 38 2.75 -8.04 12.49
CA LEU A 38 2.38 -8.79 11.28
C LEU A 38 3.57 -9.57 10.71
N ILE A 39 4.76 -8.97 10.66
CA ILE A 39 5.99 -9.65 10.23
C ILE A 39 6.29 -10.85 11.13
N LEU A 40 6.18 -10.69 12.45
CA LEU A 40 6.41 -11.79 13.39
C LEU A 40 5.45 -12.97 13.12
N ALA A 41 4.18 -12.68 12.82
CA ALA A 41 3.20 -13.72 12.48
C ALA A 41 3.46 -14.40 11.13
N ALA A 42 4.01 -13.67 10.16
CA ALA A 42 4.25 -14.14 8.81
C ALA A 42 5.69 -14.68 8.57
N HIS A 43 6.61 -14.55 9.53
CA HIS A 43 8.02 -14.86 9.33
C HIS A 43 8.24 -16.34 8.94
N PRO A 44 9.12 -16.64 7.96
CA PRO A 44 9.37 -18.02 7.52
C PRO A 44 9.92 -18.92 8.64
N ASP A 45 10.76 -18.40 9.55
CA ASP A 45 11.28 -19.17 10.68
C ASP A 45 10.17 -19.71 11.61
N HIS A 46 9.05 -19.00 11.70
CA HIS A 46 7.88 -19.45 12.48
C HIS A 46 6.91 -20.31 11.65
N ASN A 47 7.08 -20.35 10.32
CA ASN A 47 6.21 -21.03 9.38
C ASN A 47 7.02 -21.90 8.37
N PRO A 48 7.90 -22.82 8.83
CA PRO A 48 8.83 -23.52 7.95
C PRO A 48 8.13 -24.41 6.91
N ALA A 49 6.97 -24.98 7.26
CA ALA A 49 6.15 -25.79 6.35
C ALA A 49 5.49 -24.98 5.22
N ALA A 50 5.45 -23.65 5.34
CA ALA A 50 4.83 -22.74 4.38
C ALA A 50 5.78 -21.58 4.00
N SER A 51 7.09 -21.88 3.92
CA SER A 51 8.15 -20.87 3.73
C SER A 51 7.92 -19.96 2.52
N ASP A 52 7.51 -20.50 1.37
CA ASP A 52 7.25 -19.69 0.17
C ASP A 52 6.09 -18.71 0.39
N ALA A 53 5.02 -19.17 1.01
CA ALA A 53 3.84 -18.36 1.34
C ALA A 53 4.17 -17.29 2.40
N ALA A 54 5.02 -17.63 3.37
CA ALA A 54 5.55 -16.73 4.38
C ALA A 54 6.42 -15.63 3.77
N ASN A 55 7.34 -15.99 2.87
CA ASN A 55 8.18 -15.05 2.14
C ASN A 55 7.35 -14.07 1.29
N ALA A 56 6.36 -14.59 0.56
CA ALA A 56 5.44 -13.76 -0.22
C ALA A 56 4.65 -12.78 0.67
N ALA A 57 4.15 -13.24 1.81
CA ALA A 57 3.46 -12.37 2.76
C ALA A 57 4.38 -11.29 3.35
N CYS A 58 5.61 -11.65 3.74
CA CYS A 58 6.62 -10.69 4.21
C CYS A 58 6.97 -9.65 3.13
N HIS A 59 7.13 -10.05 1.88
CA HIS A 59 7.38 -9.13 0.77
C HIS A 59 6.23 -8.13 0.61
N ALA A 60 4.99 -8.62 0.51
CA ALA A 60 3.81 -7.78 0.40
C ALA A 60 3.67 -6.83 1.60
N LEU A 61 3.93 -7.30 2.83
CA LEU A 61 3.93 -6.44 4.02
C LEU A 61 4.96 -5.30 3.94
N ASN A 62 6.14 -5.54 3.36
CA ASN A 62 7.15 -4.49 3.16
C ASN A 62 6.67 -3.43 2.15
N GLU A 63 6.04 -3.85 1.05
CA GLU A 63 5.47 -2.93 0.06
C GLU A 63 4.37 -2.06 0.68
N TRP A 64 3.44 -2.67 1.41
CA TRP A 64 2.40 -1.95 2.13
C TRP A 64 2.97 -1.01 3.18
N TYR A 65 4.00 -1.42 3.92
CA TYR A 65 4.66 -0.58 4.92
C TYR A 65 5.30 0.65 4.28
N ALA A 66 6.01 0.48 3.15
CA ALA A 66 6.59 1.59 2.42
C ALA A 66 5.51 2.56 1.90
N ALA A 67 4.40 2.03 1.36
CA ALA A 67 3.27 2.85 0.94
C ALA A 67 2.62 3.61 2.12
N ALA A 68 2.42 2.96 3.27
CA ALA A 68 1.89 3.60 4.47
C ALA A 68 2.80 4.73 4.97
N GLN A 69 4.12 4.54 4.95
CA GLN A 69 5.09 5.56 5.32
C GLN A 69 5.00 6.79 4.41
N ARG A 70 4.93 6.59 3.09
CA ARG A 70 4.76 7.69 2.12
C ARG A 70 3.45 8.44 2.35
N GLN A 71 2.34 7.72 2.55
CA GLN A 71 1.04 8.34 2.81
C GLN A 71 1.01 9.13 4.13
N LEU A 72 1.64 8.62 5.20
CA LEU A 72 1.77 9.35 6.46
C LEU A 72 2.63 10.61 6.28
N ALA A 73 3.76 10.52 5.57
CA ALA A 73 4.62 11.67 5.30
C ALA A 73 3.90 12.75 4.46
N ALA A 74 3.04 12.34 3.52
CA ALA A 74 2.24 13.22 2.69
C ALA A 74 0.93 13.69 3.38
N GLY A 75 0.60 13.19 4.57
CA GLY A 75 -0.62 13.54 5.29
C GLY A 75 -1.93 13.02 4.66
N VAL A 76 -1.85 11.97 3.83
CA VAL A 76 -2.99 11.41 3.09
C VAL A 76 -3.39 10.00 3.53
N TYR A 77 -2.79 9.49 4.60
CA TYR A 77 -3.07 8.15 5.11
C TYR A 77 -4.55 7.97 5.49
N GLY A 78 -5.17 6.89 5.03
CA GLY A 78 -6.58 6.59 5.28
C GLY A 78 -7.57 7.39 4.43
N THR A 79 -7.09 8.29 3.58
CA THR A 79 -7.93 9.00 2.60
C THR A 79 -8.17 8.12 1.38
N ALA A 80 -9.36 8.22 0.78
CA ALA A 80 -9.64 7.56 -0.49
C ALA A 80 -8.81 8.22 -1.61
N PRO A 81 -8.18 7.44 -2.52
CA PRO A 81 -7.46 8.02 -3.64
C PRO A 81 -8.41 8.76 -4.57
N ARG A 82 -7.93 9.90 -5.10
CA ARG A 82 -8.69 10.72 -6.05
C ARG A 82 -8.69 10.12 -7.45
N ILE A 83 -7.59 9.47 -7.81
CA ILE A 83 -7.44 8.71 -9.05
C ILE A 83 -6.86 7.34 -8.71
N ARG A 84 -7.48 6.30 -9.26
CA ARG A 84 -6.99 4.93 -9.23
C ARG A 84 -7.25 4.34 -10.60
N ILE A 85 -6.18 4.02 -11.33
CA ILE A 85 -6.26 3.49 -12.69
C ILE A 85 -5.33 2.29 -12.80
N SER A 86 -5.78 1.25 -13.49
CA SER A 86 -4.96 0.10 -13.84
C SER A 86 -4.65 0.12 -15.34
N SER A 87 -3.40 -0.15 -15.71
CA SER A 87 -2.98 -0.33 -17.10
C SER A 87 -2.02 -1.52 -17.19
N GLY A 88 -2.50 -2.63 -17.75
CA GLY A 88 -1.78 -3.90 -17.73
C GLY A 88 -1.50 -4.36 -16.29
N PRO A 89 -0.25 -4.73 -15.94
CA PRO A 89 0.09 -5.15 -14.57
C PRO A 89 0.26 -3.98 -13.59
N ARG A 90 0.20 -2.72 -14.06
CA ARG A 90 0.48 -1.55 -13.23
C ARG A 90 -0.79 -0.94 -12.66
N GLU A 91 -0.73 -0.60 -11.38
CA GLU A 91 -1.72 0.25 -10.73
C GLU A 91 -1.12 1.64 -10.48
N TYR A 92 -1.91 2.67 -10.75
CA TYR A 92 -1.58 4.06 -10.55
C TYR A 92 -2.54 4.66 -9.53
N VAL A 93 -2.01 5.25 -8.46
CA VAL A 93 -2.81 5.81 -7.36
C VAL A 93 -2.38 7.24 -7.07
N GLY A 94 -3.30 8.19 -7.13
CA GLY A 94 -3.03 9.60 -6.87
C GLY A 94 -4.00 10.22 -5.89
N TYR A 95 -3.47 11.06 -5.00
CA TYR A 95 -4.21 11.75 -3.94
C TYR A 95 -4.30 13.27 -4.16
N ALA A 96 -3.34 13.83 -4.89
CA ALA A 96 -3.28 15.26 -5.16
C ALA A 96 -4.36 15.70 -6.15
N ALA A 97 -4.65 17.00 -6.15
CA ALA A 97 -5.45 17.60 -7.22
C ALA A 97 -4.72 17.53 -8.57
N PRO A 98 -5.46 17.40 -9.69
CA PRO A 98 -4.86 17.53 -11.00
C PRO A 98 -4.28 18.92 -11.19
N ILE A 99 -3.13 18.98 -11.85
CA ILE A 99 -2.53 20.20 -12.37
C ILE A 99 -3.18 20.46 -13.72
N ALA A 100 -3.96 21.55 -13.79
CA ALA A 100 -4.64 21.93 -15.01
C ALA A 100 -3.65 22.46 -16.05
N GLY A 101 -3.65 21.87 -17.23
CA GLY A 101 -2.96 22.38 -18.42
C GLY A 101 -3.96 22.81 -19.49
N GLU A 102 -3.49 23.54 -20.50
CA GLU A 102 -4.32 24.00 -21.62
C GLU A 102 -4.86 22.83 -22.47
N LEU A 103 -4.03 21.80 -22.71
CA LEU A 103 -4.35 20.67 -23.59
C LEU A 103 -4.64 19.36 -22.84
N CYS A 104 -4.28 19.29 -21.56
CA CYS A 104 -4.43 18.08 -20.76
C CYS A 104 -4.34 18.40 -19.27
N ASP A 105 -4.92 17.53 -18.46
CA ASP A 105 -4.73 17.53 -17.01
C ASP A 105 -3.64 16.53 -16.63
N LEU A 106 -2.77 16.94 -15.71
CA LEU A 106 -1.73 16.07 -15.15
C LEU A 106 -2.11 15.66 -13.74
N PHE A 107 -2.13 14.37 -13.46
CA PHE A 107 -2.43 13.81 -12.15
C PHE A 107 -1.14 13.28 -11.52
N PRO A 108 -0.65 13.90 -10.44
CA PRO A 108 0.40 13.32 -9.63
C PRO A 108 -0.09 11.99 -9.01
N ALA A 109 0.66 10.92 -9.24
CA ALA A 109 0.32 9.58 -8.80
C ALA A 109 1.59 8.80 -8.37
N GLU A 110 1.38 7.62 -7.80
CA GLU A 110 2.40 6.62 -7.56
C GLU A 110 2.10 5.37 -8.40
N ALA A 111 3.15 4.72 -8.90
CA ALA A 111 3.12 3.39 -9.52
C ALA A 111 4.43 2.66 -9.24
N ASP A 112 4.36 1.34 -9.02
CA ASP A 112 5.52 0.48 -8.72
C ASP A 112 6.43 1.05 -7.59
N GLY A 113 5.82 1.73 -6.61
CA GLY A 113 6.51 2.35 -5.48
C GLY A 113 7.22 3.68 -5.75
N GLY A 114 7.12 4.22 -6.97
CA GLY A 114 7.72 5.49 -7.37
C GLY A 114 6.71 6.56 -7.79
N PRO A 115 7.09 7.85 -7.77
CA PRO A 115 6.24 8.94 -8.24
C PRO A 115 6.15 8.93 -9.77
N VAL A 116 4.95 9.19 -10.29
CA VAL A 116 4.66 9.29 -11.73
C VAL A 116 3.65 10.41 -12.00
N LEU A 117 3.59 10.86 -13.25
CA LEU A 117 2.55 11.80 -13.72
C LEU A 117 1.69 11.10 -14.77
N LEU A 118 0.38 11.03 -14.51
CA LEU A 118 -0.59 10.57 -15.48
C LEU A 118 -1.14 11.76 -16.27
N LYS A 119 -1.14 11.64 -17.60
CA LYS A 119 -1.74 12.64 -18.50
C LYS A 119 -3.14 12.18 -18.91
N ALA A 120 -4.15 12.98 -18.62
CA ALA A 120 -5.50 12.81 -19.16
C ALA A 120 -5.71 13.76 -20.35
N ALA A 121 -5.96 13.20 -21.53
CA ALA A 121 -6.34 13.98 -22.69
C ALA A 121 -7.81 14.42 -22.56
N ARG A 122 -8.10 15.69 -22.86
CA ARG A 122 -9.46 16.19 -23.00
C ARG A 122 -9.89 15.92 -24.44
N HIS A 123 -11.03 15.26 -24.62
CA HIS A 123 -11.66 15.07 -25.93
C HIS A 123 -12.63 16.20 -26.21
#